data_AF-A0AAJ6F5C0-F1
#
_entry.id   AF-A0AAJ6F5C0-F1
#
_cell.length_a   1.000
_cell.length_b   1.000
_cell.length_c   1.000
_cell.angle_alpha   90.00
_cell.angle_beta   90.00
_cell.angle_gamma   90.00
#
_symmetry.space_group_name_H-M   'P 1'
#
loop_
_entity.id
_entity.type
_entity.pdbx_description
1 polymer ?
#
loop_
_entity_poly.entity_id
_entity_poly.type
_entity_poly.pdbx_seq_one_letter_code
_entity_poly.pdbx_strand_id
1 'polypeptide(L)' 'MADQPRRPRTLSDARSEAEAAFKRATTKVAEAPPKAAAIPGVREQVTLRIDQDVLQYFQEGGPGWQDRINAALRKAAGK' A
#
# COMPACT_ATOMS: atom_id res chain seq x y z
N MET A 1 24.48 11.47 -44.64
CA MET A 1 23.49 10.37 -44.76
C MET A 1 22.53 10.48 -43.59
N ALA A 2 21.27 10.83 -43.83
CA ALA A 2 20.25 10.94 -42.79
C ALA A 2 19.69 9.55 -42.42
N ASP A 3 19.68 9.23 -41.13
CA ASP A 3 19.07 8.04 -40.55
C ASP A 3 17.56 8.12 -40.73
N GLN A 4 17.00 7.30 -41.63
CA GLN A 4 15.56 7.23 -41.89
C GLN A 4 14.92 6.17 -40.99
N PRO A 5 13.83 6.49 -40.26
CA PRO A 5 13.15 5.52 -39.41
C PRO A 5 12.52 4.43 -40.29
N ARG A 6 12.85 3.17 -39.99
CA ARG A 6 12.37 2.00 -40.74
C ARG A 6 10.85 1.88 -40.60
N ARG A 7 10.13 2.05 -41.72
CA ARG A 7 8.69 1.78 -41.81
C ARG A 7 8.42 0.28 -41.61
N PRO A 8 7.48 -0.11 -40.71
CA PRO A 8 7.15 -1.52 -40.48
C PRO A 8 6.55 -2.13 -41.75
N ARG A 9 7.09 -3.27 -42.18
CA ARG A 9 6.78 -3.88 -43.48
C ARG A 9 5.55 -4.80 -43.47
N THR A 10 4.95 -5.11 -42.33
CA THR A 10 3.71 -5.91 -42.22
C THR A 10 2.86 -5.53 -41.01
N LEU A 11 1.55 -5.82 -41.06
CA LEU A 11 0.59 -5.58 -39.96
C LEU A 11 0.96 -6.32 -38.65
N SER A 12 1.69 -7.44 -38.76
CA SER A 12 2.13 -8.27 -37.63
C SER A 12 3.24 -7.62 -36.80
N ASP A 13 4.11 -6.81 -37.41
CA ASP A 13 5.13 -6.02 -36.71
C ASP A 13 4.50 -4.90 -35.88
N ALA A 14 3.52 -4.20 -36.45
CA ALA A 14 2.81 -3.11 -35.76
C ALA A 14 2.07 -3.59 -34.50
N ARG A 15 1.50 -4.80 -34.54
CA ARG A 15 0.84 -5.40 -33.36
C ARG A 15 1.85 -5.80 -32.29
N SER A 16 3.00 -6.35 -32.70
CA SER A 16 4.07 -6.77 -31.78
C SER A 16 4.74 -5.58 -31.09
N GLU A 17 4.98 -4.49 -31.82
CA GLU A 17 5.47 -3.23 -31.25
C GLU A 17 4.45 -2.58 -30.31
N ALA A 18 3.15 -2.64 -30.64
CA ALA A 18 2.08 -2.14 -29.76
C ALA A 18 1.94 -2.97 -28.47
N GLU A 19 2.03 -4.30 -28.54
CA GLU A 19 2.01 -5.17 -27.36
C GLU A 19 3.28 -5.00 -26.50
N ALA A 20 4.43 -4.76 -27.12
CA ALA A 20 5.67 -4.46 -26.40
C ALA A 20 5.62 -3.11 -25.67
N ALA A 21 5.03 -2.08 -26.30
CA ALA A 21 4.80 -0.79 -25.68
C ALA A 21 3.81 -0.88 -24.50
N PHE A 22 2.73 -1.65 -24.65
CA PHE A 22 1.74 -1.87 -23.60
C PHE A 22 2.31 -2.65 -22.41
N LYS A 23 3.13 -3.70 -22.65
CA LYS A 23 3.80 -4.45 -21.59
C LYS A 23 4.84 -3.63 -20.82
N ARG A 24 5.53 -2.71 -21.48
CA ARG A 24 6.46 -1.77 -20.82
C ARG A 24 5.74 -0.70 -20.01
N ALA A 25 4.58 -0.24 -20.46
CA ALA A 25 3.73 0.68 -19.70
C ALA A 25 3.04 0.03 -18.48
N THR A 26 2.73 -1.27 -18.56
CA THR A 26 2.07 -2.03 -17.48
C THR A 26 3.04 -2.75 -16.53
N THR A 27 4.34 -2.73 -16.81
CA THR A 27 5.37 -3.14 -15.84
C THR A 27 5.80 -1.92 -15.04
N LYS A 28 4.87 -1.38 -14.27
CA LYS A 28 5.26 -0.61 -13.08
C LYS A 28 5.78 -1.67 -12.11
N VAL A 29 7.10 -1.82 -12.05
CA VAL A 29 7.74 -2.47 -10.90
C VAL A 29 7.07 -1.87 -9.67
N ALA A 30 6.33 -2.71 -8.94
CA ALA A 30 5.72 -2.33 -7.69
C ALA A 30 6.89 -2.05 -6.74
N GLU A 31 7.40 -0.83 -6.82
CA GLU A 31 8.22 -0.21 -5.81
C GLU A 31 7.41 -0.37 -4.53
N ALA A 32 7.91 -1.22 -3.63
CA ALA A 32 7.29 -1.42 -2.33
C ALA A 32 6.97 -0.03 -1.78
N PRO A 33 5.72 0.21 -1.33
CA PRO A 33 5.30 1.55 -0.94
C PRO A 33 6.36 2.10 0.03
N PRO A 34 6.89 3.31 -0.21
CA PRO A 34 7.89 3.88 0.67
C PRO A 34 7.32 3.80 2.07
N LYS A 35 8.03 3.10 2.96
CA LYS A 35 7.65 2.88 4.36
C LYS A 35 7.20 4.23 4.88
N ALA A 36 5.88 4.43 4.98
CA ALA A 36 5.32 5.76 5.14
C ALA A 36 5.99 6.32 6.38
N ALA A 37 6.77 7.40 6.19
CA ALA A 37 7.43 8.08 7.27
C ALA A 37 6.36 8.28 8.34
N ALA A 38 6.61 7.73 9.54
CA ALA A 38 5.63 7.70 10.60
C ALA A 38 5.29 9.14 10.99
N ILE A 39 4.30 9.73 10.31
CA ILE A 39 3.78 11.04 10.64
C ILE A 39 3.27 10.90 12.08
N PRO A 40 3.86 11.63 13.04
CA PRO A 40 3.47 11.49 14.44
C PRO A 40 2.00 11.90 14.58
N GLY A 41 1.14 10.92 14.81
CA GLY A 41 -0.31 11.13 14.97
C GLY A 41 -1.19 10.36 13.98
N VAL A 42 -0.62 9.70 12.97
CA VAL A 42 -1.42 8.86 12.06
C VAL A 42 -1.81 7.55 12.74
N ARG A 43 -3.11 7.28 12.81
CA ARG A 43 -3.69 6.00 13.24
C ARG A 43 -4.06 5.23 11.98
N GLU A 44 -3.54 4.01 11.86
CA GLU A 44 -3.94 3.10 10.80
C GLU A 44 -5.10 2.23 11.29
N GLN A 45 -6.15 2.10 10.47
CA GLN A 45 -7.22 1.16 10.74
C GLN A 45 -6.73 -0.24 10.34
N VAL A 46 -6.60 -1.11 11.33
CA VAL A 46 -6.14 -2.48 11.14
C VAL A 46 -7.19 -3.48 11.63
N THR A 47 -7.29 -4.62 10.94
CA THR A 47 -8.14 -5.73 11.38
C THR A 47 -7.33 -6.62 12.33
N LEU A 48 -7.47 -6.38 13.64
CA LEU A 48 -6.85 -7.17 14.71
C LEU A 48 -7.92 -7.96 15.47
N ARG A 49 -7.59 -9.20 15.86
CA ARG A 49 -8.42 -9.97 16.80
C ARG A 49 -8.02 -9.65 18.22
N ILE A 50 -9.01 -9.32 19.04
CA ILE A 50 -8.86 -9.01 20.48
C ILE A 50 -9.82 -9.92 21.22
N ASP A 51 -9.38 -10.46 22.37
CA ASP A 51 -10.23 -11.25 23.24
C ASP A 51 -11.43 -10.44 23.76
N GLN A 52 -12.56 -11.13 23.96
CA GLN A 52 -13.81 -10.46 24.30
C GLN A 52 -13.77 -9.80 25.69
N ASP A 53 -13.12 -10.43 26.67
CA ASP A 53 -12.96 -9.90 28.02
C ASP A 53 -12.12 -8.61 28.02
N VAL A 54 -11.04 -8.59 27.23
CA VAL A 54 -10.20 -7.41 27.04
C VAL A 54 -10.99 -6.28 26.39
N LEU A 55 -11.77 -6.59 25.34
CA LEU A 55 -12.61 -5.60 24.67
C LEU A 55 -13.67 -5.01 25.61
N GLN A 56 -14.36 -5.86 26.37
CA GLN A 56 -15.34 -5.45 27.38
C GLN A 56 -14.71 -4.53 28.43
N TYR A 57 -13.57 -4.93 29.01
CA TYR A 57 -12.87 -4.14 30.01
C TYR A 57 -12.58 -2.71 29.54
N PHE A 58 -12.13 -2.54 28.29
CA PHE A 58 -11.87 -1.20 27.75
C PHE A 58 -13.15 -0.43 27.45
N GLN A 59 -14.20 -1.11 26.98
CA GLN A 59 -15.50 -0.52 26.64
C GLN A 59 -16.29 -0.08 27.88
N GLU A 60 -16.19 -0.78 29.01
CA GLU A 60 -16.87 -0.44 30.27
C GLU A 60 -16.53 0.97 30.77
N GLY A 61 -15.30 1.43 30.50
CA GLY A 61 -14.90 2.80 30.83
C GLY A 61 -15.55 3.89 29.96
N GLY A 62 -16.45 3.54 29.04
CA GLY A 62 -17.19 4.48 28.20
C GLY A 62 -16.44 4.96 26.95
N PRO A 63 -16.88 6.09 26.35
CA PRO A 63 -16.29 6.65 25.12
C PRO A 63 -14.77 6.83 25.22
N GLY A 64 -14.05 6.62 24.11
CA GLY A 64 -12.59 6.71 24.07
C GLY A 64 -11.86 5.42 24.48
N TRP A 65 -12.56 4.28 24.56
CA TRP A 65 -11.96 2.98 24.84
C TRP A 65 -10.84 2.59 23.86
N GLN A 66 -10.94 3.02 22.59
CA GLN A 66 -9.90 2.80 21.58
C GLN A 66 -8.60 3.58 21.88
N ASP A 67 -8.71 4.78 22.45
CA ASP A 67 -7.54 5.54 22.89
C ASP A 67 -6.85 4.87 24.08
N ARG A 68 -7.64 4.32 25.02
CA ARG A 68 -7.11 3.58 26.18
C ARG A 68 -6.40 2.30 25.78
N ILE A 69 -6.98 1.50 24.89
CA ILE A 69 -6.30 0.29 24.41
C ILE A 69 -5.05 0.64 23.61
N ASN A 70 -5.07 1.71 22.80
CA ASN A 70 -3.88 2.18 22.09
C ASN A 70 -2.79 2.67 23.06
N ALA A 71 -3.15 3.37 24.14
CA ALA A 71 -2.21 3.77 25.19
C ALA A 71 -1.58 2.56 25.90
N ALA A 72 -2.37 1.52 26.19
CA ALA A 72 -1.88 0.27 26.77
C ALA A 72 -0.90 -0.45 25.81
N LEU A 73 -1.22 -0.50 24.51
CA LEU A 73 -0.35 -1.06 23.48
C LEU A 73 0.98 -0.30 23.36
N ARG A 74 0.96 1.04 23.43
CA ARG A 74 2.19 1.86 23.44
C ARG A 74 3.07 1.58 24.65
N LYS A 75 2.45 1.52 25.84
CA LYS A 75 3.14 1.19 27.09
C LYS A 75 3.78 -0.20 27.03
N ALA A 76 3.07 -1.19 26.49
CA ALA A 76 3.59 -2.54 26.32
C ALA A 76 4.73 -2.63 25.29
N ALA A 77 4.67 -1.81 24.23
CA ALA A 77 5.73 -1.70 23.23
C ALA A 77 6.95 -0.88 23.71
N GLY A 78 6.92 -0.31 24.93
CA GLY A 78 8.00 0.52 25.47
C GLY A 78 8.13 1.91 24.82
N LYS A 79 7.03 2.44 24.27
CA LYS A 79 6.97 3.75 23.61
C LYS A 79 6.24 4.80 24.46
#